data_AF-A0A7U9SR43-F1
#
_entry.id   AF-A0A7U9SR43-F1
#
_cell.length_a   1.000
_cell.length_b   1.000
_cell.length_c   1.000
_cell.angle_alpha   90.00
_cell.angle_beta   90.00
_cell.angle_gamma   90.00
#
_symmetry.space_group_name_H-M   'P 1'
#
loop_
_entity.id
_entity.type
_entity.pdbx_description
1 polymer ?
#
loop_
_entity_poly.entity_id
_entity_poly.type
_entity_poly.pdbx_seq_one_letter_code
_entity_poly.pdbx_strand_id
1 'polypeptide(L)'
;MRLPMLLASLLGAGGVYGITRKIFDEKTAMAALLFLAVNPWHFMQGRWALDCNLFPHMFIAGMYFLVKGLWKKRNLYISMVFFALCMYSYGVSFYMVPFFLLACCILLYLRRKVGVKEILICLAAYFAVAWPIYGTMLINFMKWESVELPFVTMQFFNENVRSADILFFSGNIGQQLLINIRSLVNVVFLQKEDLPWNSIKEFGTMYLCSMPLILLGAAVVFRKGFWGKEKDGGGENKQLACRILAFYWIFALLTGIMINAVNVNRINIIFYSHIIFGAVGIGFLVKRWKGSLWAVCAGLGILSILFFHTYFTRWAEEMEDVFYGDFVDALAYAGEFNGDCYLITPDTQYQGAYNVTEILTLFVLDVDARYYQGETDRWKNKEIAYRNRLLYGNPPEGTVPPGNVIYVIKSSDQDKFSRDEFQVSLFGNYGTAVPWAIAAGQ
;
A
#
# COMPACT_ATOMS: atom_id res chain seq x y z
N MET A 1 9.44 -7.14 8.17
CA MET A 1 9.04 -5.71 8.24
C MET A 1 7.51 -5.50 8.41
N ARG A 2 6.85 -6.01 9.47
CA ARG A 2 5.37 -5.86 9.63
C ARG A 2 4.93 -4.95 10.78
N LEU A 3 5.77 -4.81 11.81
CA LEU A 3 5.45 -4.01 13.01
C LEU A 3 5.19 -2.51 12.71
N PRO A 4 5.99 -1.80 11.88
CA PRO A 4 5.71 -0.40 11.58
C PRO A 4 4.35 -0.18 10.91
N MET A 5 3.95 -1.07 9.99
CA MET A 5 2.65 -0.99 9.32
C MET A 5 1.49 -1.26 10.27
N LEU A 6 1.66 -2.20 11.22
CA LEU A 6 0.69 -2.44 12.27
C LEU A 6 0.50 -1.20 13.15
N LEU A 7 1.59 -0.57 13.60
CA LEU A 7 1.54 0.66 14.39
C LEU A 7 0.87 1.81 13.63
N ALA A 8 1.19 1.96 12.34
CA ALA A 8 0.54 2.95 11.48
C ALA A 8 -0.97 2.69 11.35
N SER A 9 -1.38 1.43 11.18
CA SER A 9 -2.80 1.05 11.09
C SER A 9 -3.56 1.29 12.39
N LEU A 10 -2.95 1.02 13.55
CA LEU A 10 -3.53 1.34 14.86
C LEU A 10 -3.68 2.85 15.07
N LEU A 11 -2.68 3.63 14.64
CA LEU A 11 -2.75 5.09 14.64
C LEU A 11 -3.86 5.60 13.71
N GLY A 12 -4.03 4.97 12.53
CA GLY A 12 -5.12 5.23 11.60
C GLY A 12 -6.50 4.98 12.23
N ALA A 13 -6.67 3.85 12.92
CA ALA A 13 -7.88 3.53 13.68
C ALA A 13 -8.19 4.58 14.76
N GLY A 14 -7.17 5.02 15.50
CA GLY A 14 -7.29 6.11 16.47
C GLY A 14 -7.73 7.43 15.82
N GLY A 15 -7.20 7.75 14.63
CA GLY A 15 -7.61 8.89 13.82
C GLY A 15 -9.08 8.83 13.41
N VAL A 16 -9.54 7.70 12.88
CA VAL A 16 -10.93 7.47 12.48
C VAL A 16 -11.89 7.64 13.66
N TYR A 17 -11.60 7.00 14.80
CA TYR A 17 -12.40 7.15 16.01
C TYR A 17 -12.44 8.61 16.47
N GLY A 18 -11.28 9.26 16.54
CA GLY A 18 -11.13 10.63 16.99
C GLY A 18 -11.91 11.63 16.14
N ILE A 19 -11.81 11.52 14.81
CA ILE A 19 -12.57 12.35 13.85
C ILE A 19 -14.06 12.11 14.04
N THR A 20 -14.49 10.85 14.01
CA THR A 20 -15.92 10.49 14.06
C THR A 20 -16.55 10.96 15.37
N ARG A 21 -15.86 10.78 16.50
CA ARG A 21 -16.32 11.21 17.83
C ARG A 21 -16.46 12.74 17.93
N LYS A 22 -15.54 13.50 17.31
CA LYS A 22 -15.61 14.97 17.36
C LYS A 22 -16.68 15.57 16.46
N ILE A 23 -16.86 15.00 15.27
CA ILE A 23 -17.86 15.50 14.32
C ILE A 23 -19.27 15.09 14.75
N PHE A 24 -19.43 13.83 15.16
CA PHE A 24 -20.73 13.22 15.43
C PHE A 24 -20.92 12.96 16.93
N ASP A 25 -20.86 11.70 17.33
CA ASP A 25 -21.08 11.21 18.68
C ASP A 25 -20.25 9.94 18.93
N GLU A 26 -20.13 9.56 20.21
CA GLU A 26 -19.30 8.43 20.64
C GLU A 26 -19.80 7.08 20.11
N LYS A 27 -21.12 6.89 20.01
CA LYS A 27 -21.71 5.65 19.49
C LYS A 27 -21.37 5.45 18.01
N THR A 28 -21.44 6.53 17.21
CA THR A 28 -21.03 6.51 15.80
C THR A 28 -19.54 6.24 15.66
N ALA A 29 -18.71 6.77 16.56
CA ALA A 29 -17.27 6.52 16.56
C ALA A 29 -16.93 5.05 16.92
N MET A 30 -17.65 4.45 17.86
CA MET A 30 -17.52 3.02 18.16
C MET A 30 -17.95 2.16 16.97
N ALA A 31 -19.04 2.51 16.28
CA ALA A 31 -19.44 1.84 15.05
C ALA A 31 -18.35 1.93 13.97
N ALA A 32 -17.68 3.08 13.83
CA ALA A 32 -16.57 3.25 12.91
C ALA A 32 -15.37 2.35 13.26
N LEU A 33 -15.01 2.24 14.55
CA LEU A 33 -13.95 1.34 15.00
C LEU A 33 -14.30 -0.13 14.77
N LEU A 34 -15.52 -0.55 15.08
CA LEU A 34 -15.96 -1.93 14.85
C LEU A 34 -15.94 -2.27 13.37
N PHE A 35 -16.49 -1.39 12.52
CA PHE A 35 -16.48 -1.59 11.08
C PHE A 35 -15.05 -1.64 10.54
N LEU A 36 -14.17 -0.75 10.98
CA LEU A 36 -12.75 -0.71 10.62
C LEU A 36 -11.99 -1.97 11.06
N ALA A 37 -12.26 -2.49 12.26
CA ALA A 37 -11.57 -3.65 12.80
C ALA A 37 -11.83 -4.93 11.99
N VAL A 38 -13.03 -5.06 11.43
CA VAL A 38 -13.40 -6.20 10.56
C VAL A 38 -13.34 -5.85 9.07
N ASN A 39 -12.94 -4.64 8.70
CA ASN A 39 -12.95 -4.20 7.31
C ASN A 39 -11.90 -4.98 6.47
N PRO A 40 -12.29 -5.58 5.33
CA PRO A 40 -11.38 -6.39 4.52
C PRO A 40 -10.12 -5.63 4.10
N TRP A 41 -10.28 -4.44 3.50
CA TRP A 41 -9.15 -3.63 3.07
C TRP A 41 -8.24 -3.25 4.24
N HIS A 42 -8.80 -2.73 5.33
CA HIS A 42 -8.02 -2.28 6.49
C HIS A 42 -7.23 -3.42 7.13
N PHE A 43 -7.83 -4.61 7.21
CA PHE A 43 -7.17 -5.80 7.75
C PHE A 43 -6.05 -6.31 6.84
N MET A 44 -6.32 -6.45 5.53
CA MET A 44 -5.33 -6.91 4.55
C MET A 44 -4.13 -5.96 4.49
N GLN A 45 -4.37 -4.65 4.31
CA GLN A 45 -3.30 -3.66 4.20
C GLN A 45 -2.45 -3.58 5.48
N GLY A 46 -3.05 -3.76 6.66
CA GLY A 46 -2.33 -3.69 7.93
C GLY A 46 -1.34 -4.84 8.14
N ARG A 47 -1.49 -5.94 7.40
CA ARG A 47 -0.59 -7.10 7.43
C ARG A 47 0.45 -7.08 6.29
N TRP A 48 0.20 -6.29 5.25
CA TRP A 48 1.00 -6.25 4.03
C TRP A 48 1.82 -4.96 3.95
N ALA A 49 3.14 -5.12 3.95
CA ALA A 49 4.09 -4.01 3.92
C ALA A 49 4.33 -3.49 2.49
N LEU A 50 3.26 -3.17 1.76
CA LEU A 50 3.34 -2.42 0.51
C LEU A 50 3.66 -0.95 0.81
N ASP A 51 4.51 -0.35 -0.01
CA ASP A 51 4.95 1.05 0.09
C ASP A 51 3.76 2.02 0.17
N CYS A 52 2.74 1.82 -0.67
CA CYS A 52 1.57 2.68 -0.76
C CYS A 52 0.66 2.65 0.48
N ASN A 53 0.71 1.60 1.30
CA ASN A 53 -0.24 1.40 2.41
C ASN A 53 -0.01 2.36 3.58
N LEU A 54 1.18 2.97 3.68
CA LEU A 54 1.48 3.93 4.74
C LEU A 54 0.73 5.26 4.55
N PHE A 55 0.46 5.65 3.30
CA PHE A 55 -0.15 6.93 2.95
C PHE A 55 -1.51 7.20 3.61
N PRO A 56 -2.53 6.32 3.51
CA PRO A 56 -3.83 6.57 4.14
C PRO A 56 -3.75 6.75 5.66
N HIS A 57 -2.80 6.10 6.35
CA HIS A 57 -2.58 6.24 7.80
C HIS A 57 -2.04 7.61 8.18
N MET A 58 -1.00 8.06 7.47
CA MET A 58 -0.44 9.40 7.69
C MET A 58 -1.48 10.47 7.36
N PHE A 59 -2.26 10.27 6.31
CA PHE A 59 -3.31 11.19 5.91
C PHE A 59 -4.41 11.30 6.97
N ILE A 60 -4.94 10.17 7.46
CA ILE A 60 -6.02 10.20 8.45
C ILE A 60 -5.55 10.77 9.81
N ALA A 61 -4.27 10.58 10.16
CA ALA A 61 -3.67 11.23 11.31
C ALA A 61 -3.59 12.76 11.14
N GLY A 62 -3.14 13.22 9.96
CA GLY A 62 -3.18 14.64 9.58
C GLY A 62 -4.60 15.21 9.65
N MET A 63 -5.57 14.49 9.10
CA MET A 63 -7.00 14.83 9.15
C MET A 63 -7.52 14.95 10.57
N TYR A 64 -7.16 14.03 11.47
CA TYR A 64 -7.56 14.08 12.87
C TYR A 64 -7.08 15.36 13.54
N PHE A 65 -5.80 15.70 13.38
CA PHE A 65 -5.23 16.92 13.95
C PHE A 65 -5.78 18.19 13.28
N LEU A 66 -6.06 18.16 11.97
CA LEU A 66 -6.69 19.26 11.24
C LEU A 66 -8.09 19.55 11.79
N VAL A 67 -8.92 18.50 11.95
CA VAL A 67 -10.25 18.61 12.56
C VAL A 67 -10.13 19.11 14.00
N LYS A 68 -9.22 18.57 14.81
CA LYS A 68 -8.97 19.03 16.19
C LYS A 68 -8.48 20.48 16.23
N GLY A 69 -7.80 20.94 15.17
CA GLY A 69 -7.32 22.30 14.95
C GLY A 69 -8.43 23.35 14.97
N LEU A 70 -9.66 22.97 14.58
CA LEU A 70 -10.83 23.85 14.63
C LEU A 70 -11.21 24.28 16.05
N TRP A 71 -10.89 23.45 17.05
CA TRP A 71 -11.09 23.77 18.47
C TRP A 71 -9.83 24.31 19.15
N LYS A 72 -8.65 23.86 18.72
CA LYS A 72 -7.37 24.27 19.30
C LYS A 72 -6.31 24.43 18.21
N LYS A 73 -5.99 25.68 17.86
CA LYS A 73 -5.10 26.07 16.75
C LYS A 73 -3.76 25.34 16.69
N ARG A 74 -3.14 25.02 17.84
CA ARG A 74 -1.87 24.27 17.89
C ARG A 74 -1.90 22.96 17.10
N ASN A 75 -3.05 22.30 17.03
CA ASN A 75 -3.18 21.03 16.29
C ASN A 75 -3.14 21.23 14.77
N LEU A 76 -3.39 22.44 14.24
CA LEU A 76 -3.21 22.74 12.81
C LEU A 76 -1.74 22.57 12.41
N TYR A 77 -0.80 23.02 13.23
CA TYR A 77 0.63 22.89 12.93
C TYR A 77 1.07 21.42 12.99
N ILE A 78 0.57 20.67 13.98
CA ILE A 78 0.83 19.23 14.09
C ILE A 78 0.27 18.48 12.87
N SER A 79 -0.90 18.87 12.34
CA SER A 79 -1.44 18.23 11.14
C SER A 79 -0.52 18.38 9.93
N MET A 80 0.17 19.52 9.79
CA MET A 80 1.07 19.76 8.66
C MET A 80 2.25 18.78 8.64
N VAL A 81 2.75 18.37 9.80
CA VAL A 81 3.80 17.34 9.90
C VAL A 81 3.31 16.02 9.32
N PHE A 82 2.12 15.55 9.70
CA PHE A 82 1.56 14.31 9.16
C PHE A 82 1.23 14.39 7.66
N PHE A 83 0.73 15.54 7.19
CA PHE A 83 0.52 15.74 5.75
C PHE A 83 1.84 15.84 4.98
N ALA A 84 2.92 16.36 5.57
CA ALA A 84 4.24 16.34 4.96
C ALA A 84 4.78 14.90 4.87
N LEU A 85 4.56 14.08 5.90
CA LEU A 85 4.92 12.65 5.89
C LEU A 85 4.18 11.86 4.80
N CYS A 86 2.97 12.28 4.41
CA CYS A 86 2.26 11.68 3.29
C CYS A 86 3.06 11.74 1.98
N MET A 87 3.85 12.80 1.79
CA MET A 87 4.66 13.01 0.57
C MET A 87 5.68 11.89 0.39
N TYR A 88 6.25 11.39 1.49
CA TYR A 88 7.19 10.27 1.50
C TYR A 88 6.51 8.90 1.46
N SER A 89 5.21 8.85 1.74
CA SER A 89 4.48 7.59 1.88
C SER A 89 4.02 7.02 0.55
N TYR A 90 3.70 7.88 -0.43
CA TYR A 90 3.24 7.40 -1.73
C TYR A 90 3.29 8.51 -2.79
N GLY A 91 3.58 8.16 -4.05
CA GLY A 91 3.67 9.15 -5.14
C GLY A 91 2.33 9.85 -5.44
N VAL A 92 1.20 9.20 -5.18
CA VAL A 92 -0.13 9.79 -5.39
C VAL A 92 -0.40 10.97 -4.46
N SER A 93 0.29 11.04 -3.31
CA SER A 93 0.14 12.13 -2.35
C SER A 93 0.44 13.51 -2.96
N PHE A 94 1.32 13.59 -3.97
CA PHE A 94 1.67 14.84 -4.66
C PHE A 94 0.48 15.49 -5.38
N TYR A 95 -0.47 14.69 -5.86
CA TYR A 95 -1.67 15.18 -6.53
C TYR A 95 -2.83 15.41 -5.57
N MET A 96 -2.81 14.73 -4.43
CA MET A 96 -3.94 14.72 -3.51
C MET A 96 -3.76 15.73 -2.37
N VAL A 97 -2.63 15.65 -1.65
CA VAL A 97 -2.44 16.36 -0.37
C VAL A 97 -2.34 17.86 -0.55
N PRO A 98 -1.50 18.43 -1.46
CA PRO A 98 -1.38 19.87 -1.59
C PRO A 98 -2.70 20.54 -1.99
N PHE A 99 -3.45 19.93 -2.91
CA PHE A 99 -4.73 20.47 -3.39
C PHE A 99 -5.84 20.36 -2.33
N PHE A 100 -5.90 19.23 -1.62
CA PHE A 100 -6.79 19.08 -0.47
C PHE A 100 -6.49 20.13 0.62
N LEU A 101 -5.21 20.35 0.95
CA LEU A 101 -4.78 21.34 1.94
C LEU A 101 -5.09 22.76 1.49
N LEU A 102 -4.88 23.08 0.21
CA LEU A 102 -5.22 24.38 -0.35
C LEU A 102 -6.72 24.66 -0.22
N ALA A 103 -7.58 23.70 -0.59
CA ALA A 103 -9.03 23.83 -0.44
C ALA A 103 -9.45 24.01 1.02
N CYS A 104 -8.83 23.26 1.95
CA CYS A 104 -9.05 23.45 3.38
C CYS A 104 -8.57 24.82 3.86
N CYS A 105 -7.40 25.28 3.42
CA CYS A 105 -6.85 26.59 3.77
C CYS A 105 -7.79 27.72 3.33
N ILE A 106 -8.25 27.69 2.08
CA ILE A 106 -9.23 28.66 1.55
C ILE A 106 -10.50 28.64 2.39
N LEU A 107 -11.06 27.46 2.65
CA LEU A 107 -12.27 27.31 3.46
C LEU A 107 -12.10 27.87 4.88
N LEU A 108 -11.00 27.54 5.56
CA LEU A 108 -10.73 27.99 6.92
C LEU A 108 -10.45 29.50 7.00
N TYR A 109 -9.79 30.05 5.98
CA TYR A 109 -9.52 31.48 5.86
C TYR A 109 -10.82 32.28 5.64
N LEU A 110 -11.66 31.85 4.70
CA LEU A 110 -12.96 32.48 4.43
C LEU A 110 -13.89 32.42 5.65
N ARG A 111 -13.78 31.35 6.46
CA ARG A 111 -14.51 31.21 7.73
C ARG A 111 -13.81 31.85 8.92
N ARG A 112 -12.76 32.65 8.68
CA ARG A 112 -11.99 33.39 9.69
C ARG A 112 -11.48 32.51 10.85
N LYS A 113 -11.29 31.21 10.61
CA LYS A 113 -10.73 30.27 11.61
C LYS A 113 -9.21 30.34 11.64
N VAL A 114 -8.59 30.72 10.53
CA VAL A 114 -7.14 30.94 10.40
C VAL A 114 -6.89 32.30 9.78
N GLY A 115 -5.87 33.01 10.27
CA GLY A 115 -5.35 34.22 9.64
C GLY A 115 -4.08 33.93 8.85
N VAL A 116 -3.50 34.98 8.26
CA VAL A 116 -2.26 34.87 7.45
C VAL A 116 -1.10 34.34 8.30
N LYS A 117 -1.01 34.75 9.57
CA LYS A 117 0.03 34.26 10.50
C LYS A 117 -0.03 32.75 10.67
N GLU A 118 -1.21 32.19 10.93
CA GLU A 118 -1.37 30.75 11.08
C GLU A 118 -1.09 29.99 9.78
N ILE A 119 -1.47 30.56 8.63
CA ILE A 119 -1.16 29.98 7.31
C ILE A 119 0.36 29.90 7.10
N LEU A 120 1.10 30.98 7.37
CA LEU A 120 2.56 31.00 7.24
C LEU A 120 3.23 29.98 8.18
N ILE A 121 2.76 29.83 9.41
CA ILE A 121 3.29 28.82 10.34
C ILE A 121 2.97 27.40 9.83
N CYS A 122 1.77 27.16 9.29
CA CYS A 122 1.44 25.88 8.68
C CYS A 122 2.34 25.56 7.47
N LEU A 123 2.57 26.54 6.59
CA LEU A 123 3.48 26.38 5.46
C LEU A 123 4.90 26.06 5.93
N ALA A 124 5.41 26.81 6.92
CA ALA A 124 6.72 26.55 7.51
C ALA A 124 6.81 25.14 8.12
N ALA A 125 5.79 24.71 8.87
CA ALA A 125 5.75 23.38 9.47
C ALA A 125 5.68 22.25 8.43
N TYR A 126 4.93 22.45 7.34
CA TYR A 126 4.84 21.50 6.23
C TYR A 126 6.18 21.39 5.48
N PHE A 127 6.74 22.53 5.07
CA PHE A 127 7.98 22.55 4.31
C PHE A 127 9.20 22.19 5.14
N ALA A 128 9.23 22.43 6.46
CA ALA A 128 10.30 21.96 7.33
C ALA A 128 10.54 20.45 7.23
N VAL A 129 9.51 19.68 6.87
CA VAL A 129 9.58 18.22 6.69
C VAL A 129 9.59 17.83 5.21
N ALA A 130 8.78 18.47 4.36
CA ALA A 130 8.59 18.07 2.97
C ALA A 130 9.63 18.64 1.99
N TRP A 131 10.46 19.63 2.37
CA TRP A 131 11.39 20.26 1.42
C TRP A 131 12.35 19.28 0.71
N PRO A 132 12.90 18.22 1.34
CA PRO A 132 13.82 17.29 0.66
C PRO A 132 13.17 16.61 -0.54
N ILE A 133 11.94 16.11 -0.38
CA ILE A 133 11.29 15.37 -1.46
C ILE A 133 10.89 16.29 -2.62
N TYR A 134 10.50 17.53 -2.34
CA TYR A 134 10.31 18.53 -3.40
C TYR A 134 11.62 18.89 -4.10
N GLY A 135 12.72 18.98 -3.35
CA GLY A 135 14.06 19.19 -3.91
C GLY A 135 14.48 18.05 -4.84
N THR A 136 14.32 16.79 -4.39
CA THR A 136 14.56 15.60 -5.23
C THR A 136 13.70 15.63 -6.49
N MET A 137 12.41 15.98 -6.40
CA MET A 137 11.55 16.09 -7.58
C MET A 137 12.02 17.18 -8.54
N LEU A 138 12.41 18.35 -8.03
CA LEU A 138 12.90 19.44 -8.86
C LEU A 138 14.21 19.07 -9.55
N ILE A 139 15.16 18.44 -8.85
CA ILE A 139 16.42 17.93 -9.41
C ILE A 139 16.14 16.96 -10.55
N ASN A 140 15.22 16.01 -10.33
CA ASN A 140 14.85 15.02 -11.34
C ASN A 140 14.12 15.63 -12.53
N PHE A 141 13.27 16.62 -12.31
CA PHE A 141 12.57 17.34 -13.37
C PHE A 141 13.54 18.18 -14.23
N MET A 142 14.44 18.91 -13.58
CA MET A 142 15.42 19.78 -14.24
C MET A 142 16.65 19.03 -14.77
N LYS A 143 16.80 17.75 -14.41
CA LYS A 143 17.99 16.92 -14.69
C LYS A 143 19.28 17.52 -14.10
N TRP A 144 19.20 17.99 -12.87
CA TRP A 144 20.35 18.50 -12.13
C TRP A 144 21.13 17.36 -11.47
N GLU A 145 22.38 17.65 -11.09
CA GLU A 145 23.21 16.72 -10.31
C GLU A 145 22.62 16.49 -8.92
N SER A 146 22.93 15.32 -8.34
CA SER A 146 22.55 14.97 -6.98
C SER A 146 23.15 15.97 -5.98
N VAL A 147 22.37 16.33 -4.97
CA VAL A 147 22.81 17.25 -3.91
C VAL A 147 22.93 16.48 -2.60
N GLU A 148 24.11 16.48 -2.02
CA GLU A 148 24.40 15.87 -0.71
C GLU A 148 24.52 16.95 0.36
N LEU A 149 23.70 16.86 1.40
CA LEU A 149 23.75 17.69 2.60
C LEU A 149 24.05 16.80 3.81
N PRO A 150 24.53 17.35 4.95
CA PRO A 150 25.01 16.54 6.08
C PRO A 150 23.99 15.53 6.66
N PHE A 151 22.70 15.72 6.43
CA PHE A 151 21.61 14.89 6.95
C PHE A 151 20.59 14.45 5.89
N VAL A 152 20.74 14.88 4.63
CA VAL A 152 19.79 14.61 3.53
C VAL A 152 20.54 14.53 2.21
N THR A 153 20.28 13.47 1.43
CA THR A 153 20.72 13.35 0.04
C THR A 153 19.52 13.45 -0.90
N MET A 154 19.58 14.37 -1.85
CA MET A 154 18.56 14.52 -2.89
C MET A 154 19.14 13.99 -4.21
N GLN A 155 18.78 12.75 -4.53
CA GLN A 155 19.41 11.99 -5.62
C GLN A 155 18.73 12.23 -6.98
N PHE A 156 19.54 12.34 -8.02
CA PHE A 156 19.10 12.26 -9.40
C PHE A 156 18.93 10.80 -9.86
N PHE A 157 17.80 10.49 -10.48
CA PHE A 157 17.49 9.17 -11.02
C PHE A 157 17.45 9.24 -12.56
N ASN A 158 18.40 8.58 -13.21
CA ASN A 158 18.55 8.56 -14.67
C ASN A 158 17.35 7.91 -15.39
N GLU A 159 16.71 6.93 -14.76
CA GLU A 159 15.57 6.18 -15.31
C GLU A 159 14.27 6.56 -14.58
N ASN A 160 13.65 7.67 -14.99
CA ASN A 160 12.38 8.11 -14.42
C ASN A 160 11.18 7.57 -15.23
N VAL A 161 10.49 6.55 -14.70
CA VAL A 161 9.35 5.88 -15.35
C VAL A 161 7.98 6.40 -14.89
N ARG A 162 7.90 7.27 -13.86
CA ARG A 162 6.62 7.62 -13.20
C ARG A 162 5.74 8.65 -13.91
N SER A 163 6.24 9.41 -14.89
CA SER A 163 5.44 10.42 -15.61
C SER A 163 4.37 9.82 -16.52
N ALA A 164 4.53 8.55 -16.94
CA ALA A 164 3.59 7.84 -17.81
C ALA A 164 2.24 7.48 -17.16
N ASP A 165 2.16 7.50 -15.83
CA ASP A 165 0.96 7.07 -15.07
C ASP A 165 -0.11 8.16 -14.91
N ILE A 166 0.16 9.37 -15.39
CA ILE A 166 -0.68 10.56 -15.19
C ILE A 166 -1.56 10.78 -16.43
N LEU A 167 -2.86 11.06 -16.21
CA LEU A 167 -3.84 11.31 -17.28
C LEU A 167 -3.39 12.38 -18.29
N PHE A 168 -2.77 13.47 -17.83
CA PHE A 168 -2.32 14.57 -18.67
C PHE A 168 -1.17 14.24 -19.62
N PHE A 169 -0.49 13.11 -19.42
CA PHE A 169 0.56 12.62 -20.31
C PHE A 169 0.09 11.48 -21.22
N SER A 170 -1.22 11.16 -21.20
CA SER A 170 -1.81 10.18 -22.11
C SER A 170 -2.04 10.76 -23.50
N GLY A 171 -1.81 9.95 -24.55
CA GLY A 171 -1.97 10.38 -25.95
C GLY A 171 -3.41 10.78 -26.34
N ASN A 172 -4.43 10.31 -25.60
CA ASN A 172 -5.83 10.69 -25.78
C ASN A 172 -6.53 10.90 -24.42
N ILE A 173 -6.48 12.14 -23.94
CA ILE A 173 -6.99 12.56 -22.63
C ILE A 173 -8.48 12.24 -22.45
N GLY A 174 -9.31 12.42 -23.49
CA GLY A 174 -10.76 12.20 -23.41
C GLY A 174 -11.13 10.73 -23.22
N GLN A 175 -10.53 9.84 -24.01
CA GLN A 175 -10.73 8.41 -23.88
C GLN A 175 -10.17 7.89 -22.54
N GLN A 176 -8.98 8.35 -22.16
CA GLN A 176 -8.36 7.96 -20.89
C GLN A 176 -9.18 8.42 -19.68
N LEU A 177 -9.79 9.60 -19.73
CA LEU A 177 -10.68 10.08 -18.68
C LEU A 177 -11.89 9.14 -18.49
N LEU A 178 -12.50 8.68 -19.58
CA LEU A 178 -13.63 7.75 -19.52
C LEU A 178 -13.20 6.39 -18.93
N ILE A 179 -12.02 5.91 -19.32
CA ILE A 179 -11.42 4.69 -18.75
C ILE A 179 -11.21 4.87 -17.25
N ASN A 180 -10.63 5.99 -16.81
CA ASN A 180 -10.36 6.25 -15.40
C ASN A 180 -11.63 6.35 -14.57
N ILE A 181 -12.68 7.03 -15.08
CA ILE A 181 -14.00 7.06 -14.43
C ILE A 181 -14.57 5.65 -14.30
N ARG A 182 -14.50 4.84 -15.37
CA ARG A 182 -15.00 3.46 -15.35
C ARG A 182 -14.21 2.60 -14.35
N SER A 183 -12.89 2.71 -14.32
CA SER A 183 -12.04 2.00 -13.36
C SER A 183 -12.34 2.42 -11.93
N LEU A 184 -12.48 3.72 -11.66
CA LEU A 184 -12.88 4.24 -10.35
C LEU A 184 -14.23 3.69 -9.92
N VAL A 185 -15.23 3.69 -10.81
CA VAL A 185 -16.55 3.11 -10.50
C VAL A 185 -16.46 1.62 -10.22
N ASN A 186 -15.72 0.88 -11.04
CA ASN A 186 -15.52 -0.56 -10.87
C ASN A 186 -14.84 -0.89 -9.54
N VAL A 187 -13.77 -0.18 -9.18
CA VAL A 187 -12.94 -0.50 -8.01
C VAL A 187 -13.56 0.04 -6.71
N VAL A 188 -14.03 1.28 -6.70
CA VAL A 188 -14.50 1.95 -5.48
C VAL A 188 -15.95 1.59 -5.16
N PHE A 189 -16.85 1.72 -6.13
CA PHE A 189 -18.30 1.62 -5.89
C PHE A 189 -18.84 0.23 -6.15
N LEU A 190 -18.41 -0.41 -7.24
CA LEU A 190 -18.83 -1.78 -7.56
C LEU A 190 -17.94 -2.84 -6.91
N GLN A 191 -16.77 -2.45 -6.40
CA GLN A 191 -15.79 -3.35 -5.76
C GLN A 191 -15.54 -4.62 -6.60
N LYS A 192 -15.39 -4.44 -7.91
CA LYS A 192 -15.03 -5.53 -8.82
C LYS A 192 -13.64 -6.04 -8.49
N GLU A 193 -13.39 -7.27 -8.95
CA GLU A 193 -12.12 -7.96 -8.83
C GLU A 193 -10.95 -7.08 -9.30
N ASP A 194 -9.95 -6.97 -8.42
CA ASP A 194 -8.65 -6.36 -8.65
C ASP A 194 -7.57 -7.45 -8.48
N LEU A 195 -6.30 -7.04 -8.38
CA LEU A 195 -5.21 -7.97 -8.08
C LEU A 195 -5.47 -8.79 -6.80
N PRO A 196 -5.11 -10.09 -6.78
CA PRO A 196 -5.43 -11.00 -5.67
C PRO A 196 -4.93 -10.55 -4.30
N TRP A 197 -3.78 -9.86 -4.25
CA TRP A 197 -3.21 -9.32 -3.01
C TRP A 197 -3.86 -8.01 -2.53
N ASN A 198 -4.66 -7.36 -3.36
CA ASN A 198 -5.31 -6.10 -3.03
C ASN A 198 -6.68 -6.27 -2.38
N SER A 199 -7.44 -7.29 -2.83
CA SER A 199 -8.78 -7.55 -2.34
C SER A 199 -9.18 -9.00 -2.60
N ILE A 200 -9.87 -9.61 -1.63
CA ILE A 200 -10.54 -10.90 -1.82
C ILE A 200 -11.87 -10.66 -2.54
N LYS A 201 -12.02 -11.27 -3.72
CA LYS A 201 -13.14 -11.05 -4.67
C LYS A 201 -14.53 -11.12 -4.03
N GLU A 202 -14.77 -12.09 -3.17
CA GLU A 202 -16.09 -12.34 -2.56
C GLU A 202 -16.49 -11.26 -1.56
N PHE A 203 -15.52 -10.55 -0.98
CA PHE A 203 -15.76 -9.55 0.06
C PHE A 203 -15.59 -8.12 -0.47
N GLY A 204 -14.72 -7.90 -1.45
CA GLY A 204 -14.34 -6.55 -1.88
C GLY A 204 -13.54 -5.81 -0.80
N THR A 205 -13.36 -4.51 -0.96
CA THR A 205 -12.56 -3.67 -0.04
C THR A 205 -13.32 -3.30 1.24
N MET A 206 -14.64 -3.24 1.19
CA MET A 206 -15.50 -2.71 2.25
C MET A 206 -16.58 -3.70 2.74
N TYR A 207 -16.69 -4.87 2.13
CA TYR A 207 -17.94 -5.65 1.99
C TYR A 207 -18.86 -5.07 0.92
N LEU A 208 -19.24 -5.90 -0.07
CA LEU A 208 -20.10 -5.51 -1.19
C LEU A 208 -21.43 -4.87 -0.73
N CYS A 209 -22.03 -5.42 0.33
CA CYS A 209 -23.30 -4.94 0.89
C CYS A 209 -23.19 -3.62 1.68
N SER A 210 -21.98 -3.13 1.97
CA SER A 210 -21.79 -1.91 2.77
C SER A 210 -21.99 -0.62 1.97
N MET A 211 -21.90 -0.66 0.63
CA MET A 211 -21.92 0.54 -0.20
C MET A 211 -23.17 1.41 -0.05
N PRO A 212 -24.40 0.86 0.00
CA PRO A 212 -25.59 1.68 0.26
C PRO A 212 -25.51 2.46 1.58
N LEU A 213 -24.94 1.86 2.64
CA LEU A 213 -24.76 2.53 3.93
C LEU A 213 -23.67 3.61 3.85
N ILE A 214 -22.61 3.36 3.10
CA ILE A 214 -21.54 4.33 2.87
C ILE A 214 -22.09 5.55 2.11
N LEU A 215 -22.83 5.34 1.03
CA LEU A 215 -23.44 6.43 0.26
C LEU A 215 -24.46 7.22 1.09
N LEU A 216 -25.25 6.54 1.93
CA LEU A 216 -26.15 7.19 2.89
C LEU A 216 -25.37 8.06 3.90
N GLY A 217 -24.27 7.54 4.43
CA GLY A 217 -23.40 8.28 5.33
C GLY A 217 -22.76 9.50 4.69
N ALA A 218 -22.29 9.36 3.44
CA ALA A 218 -21.81 10.48 2.64
C ALA A 218 -22.91 11.54 2.50
N ALA A 219 -24.12 11.16 2.07
CA ALA A 219 -25.26 12.07 1.95
C ALA A 219 -25.56 12.81 3.27
N VAL A 220 -25.48 12.14 4.42
CA VAL A 220 -25.64 12.76 5.75
C VAL A 220 -24.53 13.78 6.05
N VAL A 221 -23.28 13.47 5.71
CA VAL A 221 -22.13 14.37 5.88
C VAL A 221 -22.30 15.61 5.01
N PHE A 222 -22.60 15.43 3.72
CA PHE A 222 -22.85 16.53 2.78
C PHE A 222 -24.01 17.41 3.23
N ARG A 223 -25.14 16.80 3.62
CA ARG A 223 -26.30 17.52 4.16
C ARG A 223 -25.94 18.36 5.38
N LYS A 224 -25.18 17.80 6.33
CA LYS A 224 -24.74 18.55 7.52
C LYS A 224 -23.73 19.64 7.21
N GLY A 225 -22.82 19.42 6.26
CA GLY A 225 -21.77 20.36 5.89
C GLY A 225 -22.29 21.56 5.10
N PHE A 226 -23.06 21.31 4.04
CA PHE A 226 -23.42 22.33 3.05
C PHE A 226 -24.87 22.82 3.16
N TRP A 227 -25.81 21.95 3.52
CA TRP A 227 -27.24 22.27 3.59
C TRP A 227 -27.79 22.40 5.01
N GLY A 228 -26.94 22.26 6.03
CA GLY A 228 -27.32 22.50 7.41
C GLY A 228 -27.49 23.98 7.69
N LYS A 229 -28.50 24.36 8.49
CA LYS A 229 -28.58 25.71 9.06
C LYS A 229 -27.28 26.05 9.74
N GLU A 230 -26.79 27.26 9.48
CA GLU A 230 -25.58 27.77 10.08
C GLU A 230 -25.74 27.75 11.61
N LYS A 231 -24.70 27.26 12.29
CA LYS A 231 -24.72 27.09 13.75
C LYS A 231 -23.65 27.96 14.36
N ASP A 232 -23.95 28.50 15.53
CA ASP A 232 -22.97 29.27 16.29
C ASP A 232 -22.10 28.37 17.18
N GLY A 233 -20.91 28.88 17.51
CA GLY A 233 -19.97 28.28 18.45
C GLY A 233 -19.53 26.86 18.06
N GLY A 234 -19.66 25.90 18.99
CA GLY A 234 -19.24 24.52 18.77
C GLY A 234 -19.97 23.80 17.63
N GLY A 235 -21.17 24.27 17.25
CA GLY A 235 -21.91 23.75 16.11
C GLY A 235 -21.27 24.11 14.77
N GLU A 236 -20.70 25.31 14.66
CA GLU A 236 -19.99 25.80 13.48
C GLU A 236 -18.78 24.91 13.16
N ASN A 237 -17.97 24.61 14.18
CA ASN A 237 -16.78 23.78 14.03
C ASN A 237 -17.13 22.35 13.57
N LYS A 238 -18.25 21.78 14.05
CA LYS A 238 -18.73 20.48 13.58
C LYS A 238 -19.19 20.53 12.12
N GLN A 239 -19.90 21.60 11.72
CA GLN A 239 -20.32 21.79 10.34
C GLN A 239 -19.10 21.95 9.41
N LEU A 240 -18.11 22.71 9.83
CA LEU A 240 -16.86 22.91 9.10
C LEU A 240 -16.05 21.61 8.97
N ALA A 241 -16.00 20.80 10.03
CA ALA A 241 -15.38 19.48 9.99
C ALA A 241 -16.10 18.53 9.01
N CYS A 242 -17.44 18.59 8.90
CA CYS A 242 -18.17 17.86 7.86
C CYS A 242 -17.77 18.31 6.44
N ARG A 243 -17.54 19.62 6.22
CA ARG A 243 -17.07 20.12 4.91
C ARG A 243 -15.65 19.63 4.59
N ILE A 244 -14.76 19.63 5.58
CA ILE A 244 -13.40 19.08 5.44
C ILE A 244 -13.46 17.58 5.08
N LEU A 245 -14.33 16.81 5.73
CA LEU A 245 -14.53 15.40 5.42
C LEU A 245 -15.12 15.18 4.01
N ALA A 246 -16.01 16.06 3.56
CA ALA A 246 -16.52 16.02 2.19
C ALA A 246 -15.44 16.39 1.16
N PHE A 247 -14.61 17.39 1.43
CA PHE A 247 -13.45 17.73 0.60
C PHE A 247 -12.48 16.57 0.50
N TYR A 248 -12.18 15.89 1.61
CA TYR A 248 -11.34 14.70 1.59
C TYR A 248 -11.89 13.66 0.60
N TRP A 249 -13.19 13.34 0.66
CA TRP A 249 -13.79 12.39 -0.27
C TRP A 249 -13.77 12.87 -1.73
N ILE A 250 -14.08 14.15 -1.99
CA ILE A 250 -14.03 14.74 -3.33
C ILE A 250 -12.62 14.66 -3.92
N PHE A 251 -11.60 15.09 -3.17
CA PHE A 251 -10.22 15.04 -3.64
C PHE A 251 -9.70 13.62 -3.82
N ALA A 252 -10.16 12.66 -2.99
CA ALA A 252 -9.86 11.26 -3.22
C ALA A 252 -10.49 10.73 -4.53
N LEU A 253 -11.74 11.09 -4.84
CA LEU A 253 -12.37 10.76 -6.13
C LEU A 253 -11.65 11.41 -7.31
N LEU A 254 -11.32 12.70 -7.21
CA LEU A 254 -10.55 13.42 -8.23
C LEU A 254 -9.21 12.73 -8.47
N THR A 255 -8.51 12.33 -7.40
CA THR A 255 -7.25 11.60 -7.49
C THR A 255 -7.41 10.31 -8.31
N GLY A 256 -8.47 9.52 -8.08
CA GLY A 256 -8.70 8.30 -8.86
C GLY A 256 -9.09 8.53 -10.32
N ILE A 257 -9.67 9.69 -10.65
CA ILE A 257 -9.93 10.10 -12.05
C ILE A 257 -8.63 10.52 -12.74
N MET A 258 -7.69 11.12 -12.01
CA MET A 258 -6.41 11.62 -12.53
C MET A 258 -5.36 10.53 -12.78
N ILE A 259 -5.51 9.36 -12.16
CA ILE A 259 -4.57 8.24 -12.28
C ILE A 259 -5.05 7.27 -13.37
N ASN A 260 -4.16 6.92 -14.30
CA ASN A 260 -4.47 5.98 -15.37
C ASN A 260 -4.84 4.60 -14.82
N ALA A 261 -6.05 4.12 -15.15
CA ALA A 261 -6.58 2.80 -14.78
C ALA A 261 -6.38 2.45 -13.30
N VAL A 262 -7.01 3.23 -12.42
CA VAL A 262 -6.85 3.10 -10.97
C VAL A 262 -7.20 1.69 -10.45
N ASN A 263 -6.39 1.18 -9.53
CA ASN A 263 -6.60 -0.04 -8.76
C ASN A 263 -6.69 0.26 -7.26
N VAL A 264 -6.90 -0.73 -6.42
CA VAL A 264 -7.09 -0.55 -4.96
C VAL A 264 -5.91 0.18 -4.32
N ASN A 265 -4.67 -0.17 -4.69
CA ASN A 265 -3.47 0.46 -4.14
C ASN A 265 -3.34 1.94 -4.55
N ARG A 266 -3.71 2.25 -5.79
CA ARG A 266 -3.65 3.62 -6.33
C ARG A 266 -4.76 4.54 -5.78
N ILE A 267 -5.90 3.99 -5.33
CA ILE A 267 -7.02 4.74 -4.75
C ILE A 267 -7.19 4.56 -3.23
N ASN A 268 -6.21 3.94 -2.56
CA ASN A 268 -6.33 3.52 -1.17
C ASN A 268 -6.71 4.65 -0.19
N ILE A 269 -6.38 5.88 -0.55
CA ILE A 269 -6.72 7.10 0.18
C ILE A 269 -8.22 7.27 0.42
N ILE A 270 -9.11 6.68 -0.39
CA ILE A 270 -10.56 6.88 -0.26
C ILE A 270 -11.20 6.01 0.84
N PHE A 271 -10.51 4.97 1.29
CA PHE A 271 -11.13 3.91 2.09
C PHE A 271 -11.43 4.33 3.52
N TYR A 272 -10.60 5.19 4.13
CA TYR A 272 -10.92 5.73 5.46
C TYR A 272 -12.15 6.64 5.47
N SER A 273 -12.38 7.46 4.43
CA SER A 273 -13.64 8.19 4.33
C SER A 273 -14.83 7.26 4.16
N HIS A 274 -14.69 6.16 3.42
CA HIS A 274 -15.74 5.16 3.26
C HIS A 274 -16.07 4.48 4.59
N ILE A 275 -15.08 4.13 5.40
CA ILE A 275 -15.28 3.58 6.75
C ILE A 275 -16.05 4.58 7.64
N ILE A 276 -15.64 5.84 7.66
CA ILE A 276 -16.33 6.89 8.44
C ILE A 276 -17.77 7.05 7.96
N PHE A 277 -17.98 7.10 6.64
CA PHE A 277 -19.32 7.23 6.06
C PHE A 277 -20.18 6.00 6.33
N GLY A 278 -19.66 4.78 6.20
CA GLY A 278 -20.36 3.55 6.57
C GLY A 278 -20.87 3.62 8.01
N ALA A 279 -20.02 4.05 8.95
CA ALA A 279 -20.41 4.23 10.34
C ALA A 279 -21.50 5.30 10.56
N VAL A 280 -21.40 6.44 9.85
CA VAL A 280 -22.42 7.49 9.88
C VAL A 280 -23.75 6.99 9.29
N GLY A 281 -23.70 6.20 8.22
CA GLY A 281 -24.86 5.57 7.59
C GLY A 281 -25.54 4.57 8.53
N ILE A 282 -24.76 3.69 9.17
CA ILE A 282 -25.24 2.77 10.21
C ILE A 282 -25.88 3.56 11.36
N GLY A 283 -25.19 4.59 11.86
CA GLY A 283 -25.71 5.44 12.93
C GLY A 283 -27.00 6.16 12.56
N PHE A 284 -27.17 6.55 11.30
CA PHE A 284 -28.42 7.13 10.79
C PHE A 284 -29.55 6.08 10.74
N LEU A 285 -29.25 4.89 10.21
CA LEU A 285 -30.22 3.79 10.09
C LEU A 285 -30.72 3.33 11.47
N VAL A 286 -29.82 3.13 12.43
CA VAL A 286 -30.13 2.69 13.80
C VAL A 286 -30.99 3.73 14.55
N LYS A 287 -30.78 5.03 14.30
CA LYS A 287 -31.62 6.09 14.87
C LYS A 287 -33.05 6.03 14.35
N ARG A 288 -33.27 5.55 13.12
CA ARG A 288 -34.61 5.42 12.51
C ARG A 288 -35.28 4.10 12.84
N TRP A 289 -34.51 3.02 12.88
CA TRP A 289 -34.97 1.68 13.21
C TRP A 289 -33.99 0.99 14.15
N LYS A 290 -34.29 0.96 15.45
CA LYS A 290 -33.39 0.41 16.48
C LYS A 290 -33.04 -1.08 16.24
N GLY A 291 -33.96 -1.86 15.68
CA GLY A 291 -33.73 -3.28 15.35
C GLY A 291 -32.67 -3.51 14.27
N SER A 292 -32.42 -2.52 13.41
CA SER A 292 -31.37 -2.60 12.39
C SER A 292 -29.96 -2.76 12.98
N LEU A 293 -29.74 -2.36 14.24
CA LEU A 293 -28.45 -2.57 14.91
C LEU A 293 -28.07 -4.05 14.95
N TRP A 294 -29.01 -4.90 15.40
CA TRP A 294 -28.77 -6.34 15.49
C TRP A 294 -28.56 -6.97 14.12
N ALA A 295 -29.33 -6.53 13.11
CA ALA A 295 -29.15 -6.99 11.74
C ALA A 295 -27.78 -6.61 11.16
N VAL A 296 -27.32 -5.36 11.38
CA VAL A 296 -25.99 -4.90 10.95
C VAL A 296 -24.89 -5.65 11.70
N CYS A 297 -25.01 -5.81 13.01
CA CYS A 297 -24.02 -6.55 13.80
C CYS A 297 -23.95 -8.03 13.40
N ALA A 298 -25.09 -8.69 13.20
CA ALA A 298 -25.14 -10.08 12.73
C ALA A 298 -24.55 -10.21 11.32
N GLY A 299 -24.92 -9.32 10.40
CA GLY A 299 -24.41 -9.32 9.04
C GLY A 299 -22.89 -9.10 8.98
N LEU A 300 -22.37 -8.08 9.66
CA LEU A 300 -20.93 -7.83 9.75
C LEU A 300 -20.21 -8.97 10.48
N GLY A 301 -20.81 -9.54 11.53
CA GLY A 301 -20.25 -10.69 12.26
C GLY A 301 -20.07 -11.90 11.36
N ILE A 302 -21.12 -12.32 10.66
CA ILE A 302 -21.07 -13.43 9.70
C ILE A 302 -20.04 -13.16 8.60
N LEU A 303 -20.09 -11.97 7.98
CA LEU A 303 -19.14 -11.60 6.93
C LEU A 303 -17.69 -11.57 7.43
N SER A 304 -17.46 -11.13 8.66
CA SER A 304 -16.12 -11.12 9.25
C SER A 304 -15.59 -12.53 9.50
N ILE A 305 -16.43 -13.44 10.00
CA ILE A 305 -16.04 -14.84 10.22
C ILE A 305 -15.69 -15.50 8.89
N LEU A 306 -16.54 -15.33 7.87
CA LEU A 306 -16.30 -15.86 6.53
C LEU A 306 -15.03 -15.27 5.92
N PHE A 307 -14.84 -13.96 6.05
CA PHE A 307 -13.65 -13.26 5.56
C PHE A 307 -12.38 -13.80 6.20
N PHE A 308 -12.33 -13.88 7.53
CA PHE A 308 -11.15 -14.39 8.24
C PHE A 308 -10.88 -15.85 7.91
N HIS A 309 -11.92 -16.68 7.83
CA HIS A 309 -11.77 -18.06 7.41
C HIS A 309 -11.13 -18.14 6.01
N THR A 310 -11.69 -17.46 5.02
CA THR A 310 -11.14 -17.45 3.64
C THR A 310 -9.73 -16.86 3.60
N TYR A 311 -9.47 -15.78 4.34
CA TYR A 311 -8.17 -15.10 4.39
C TYR A 311 -7.05 -16.00 4.91
N PHE A 312 -7.32 -16.79 5.96
CA PHE A 312 -6.33 -17.66 6.59
C PHE A 312 -6.26 -19.08 6.02
N THR A 313 -7.17 -19.43 5.10
CA THR A 313 -7.19 -20.74 4.43
C THR A 313 -6.91 -20.56 2.95
N ARG A 314 -7.94 -20.58 2.11
CA ARG A 314 -7.85 -20.55 0.64
C ARG A 314 -7.01 -19.40 0.11
N TRP A 315 -7.19 -18.18 0.62
CA TRP A 315 -6.42 -17.04 0.14
C TRP A 315 -4.94 -17.09 0.54
N ALA A 316 -4.60 -17.70 1.68
CA ALA A 316 -3.22 -17.86 2.09
C ALA A 316 -2.47 -18.80 1.12
N GLU A 317 -3.10 -19.91 0.73
CA GLU A 317 -2.61 -20.84 -0.29
C GLU A 317 -2.47 -20.14 -1.65
N GLU A 318 -3.49 -19.41 -2.09
CA GLU A 318 -3.43 -18.62 -3.34
C GLU A 318 -2.27 -17.60 -3.33
N MET A 319 -1.99 -16.96 -2.20
CA MET A 319 -0.87 -16.00 -2.10
C MET A 319 0.49 -16.69 -2.10
N GLU A 320 0.60 -17.88 -1.51
CA GLU A 320 1.83 -18.66 -1.55
C GLU A 320 2.21 -19.01 -3.00
N ASP A 321 1.25 -19.44 -3.81
CA ASP A 321 1.44 -19.70 -5.23
C ASP A 321 1.83 -18.44 -6.01
N VAL A 322 1.10 -17.34 -5.79
CA VAL A 322 1.33 -16.05 -6.49
C VAL A 322 2.71 -15.47 -6.20
N PHE A 323 3.24 -15.71 -4.99
CA PHE A 323 4.57 -15.25 -4.58
C PHE A 323 5.64 -16.35 -4.63
N TYR A 324 5.38 -17.42 -5.39
CA TYR A 324 6.35 -18.48 -5.71
C TYR A 324 6.92 -19.21 -4.48
N GLY A 325 6.06 -19.55 -3.51
CA GLY A 325 6.45 -20.25 -2.28
C GLY A 325 7.32 -21.50 -2.54
N ASP A 326 6.87 -22.37 -3.44
CA ASP A 326 7.62 -23.54 -3.93
C ASP A 326 9.06 -23.21 -4.39
N PHE A 327 9.22 -22.12 -5.16
CA PHE A 327 10.54 -21.68 -5.65
C PHE A 327 11.40 -21.14 -4.50
N VAL A 328 10.80 -20.38 -3.58
CA VAL A 328 11.47 -19.84 -2.41
C VAL A 328 11.98 -20.96 -1.51
N ASP A 329 11.18 -22.00 -1.29
CA ASP A 329 11.56 -23.17 -0.49
C ASP A 329 12.69 -23.97 -1.15
N ALA A 330 12.60 -24.22 -2.46
CA ALA A 330 13.67 -24.85 -3.22
C ALA A 330 14.98 -24.03 -3.13
N LEU A 331 14.89 -22.71 -3.27
CA LEU A 331 16.06 -21.84 -3.22
C LEU A 331 16.66 -21.76 -1.81
N ALA A 332 15.83 -21.70 -0.77
CA ALA A 332 16.27 -21.73 0.62
C ALA A 332 17.01 -23.04 0.93
N TYR A 333 16.46 -24.17 0.52
CA TYR A 333 17.10 -25.49 0.68
C TYR A 333 18.42 -25.58 -0.08
N ALA A 334 18.48 -25.11 -1.33
CA ALA A 334 19.74 -25.01 -2.06
C ALA A 334 20.78 -24.13 -1.31
N GLY A 335 20.31 -23.06 -0.67
CA GLY A 335 21.09 -22.14 0.13
C GLY A 335 21.75 -22.75 1.37
N GLU A 336 21.26 -23.89 1.87
CA GLU A 336 21.87 -24.61 3.00
C GLU A 336 23.23 -25.21 2.63
N PHE A 337 23.37 -25.66 1.38
CA PHE A 337 24.60 -26.22 0.85
C PHE A 337 25.57 -25.14 0.35
N ASN A 338 26.85 -25.50 0.22
CA ASN A 338 27.90 -24.58 -0.20
C ASN A 338 28.58 -25.00 -1.51
N GLY A 339 27.90 -24.76 -2.63
CA GLY A 339 28.40 -25.02 -3.99
C GLY A 339 29.42 -23.99 -4.47
N ASP A 340 30.19 -24.35 -5.49
CA ASP A 340 31.04 -23.41 -6.23
C ASP A 340 30.18 -22.48 -7.09
N CYS A 341 29.07 -23.02 -7.61
CA CYS A 341 28.10 -22.33 -8.44
C CYS A 341 26.67 -22.80 -8.11
N TYR A 342 25.71 -21.90 -8.25
CA TYR A 342 24.28 -22.17 -8.21
C TYR A 342 23.71 -21.86 -9.59
N LEU A 343 23.13 -22.84 -10.26
CA LEU A 343 22.41 -22.65 -11.52
C LEU A 343 20.90 -22.66 -11.23
N ILE A 344 20.26 -21.50 -11.36
CA ILE A 344 18.90 -21.25 -10.91
C ILE A 344 18.00 -21.05 -12.13
N THR A 345 16.92 -21.83 -12.23
CA THR A 345 15.93 -21.64 -13.30
C THR A 345 15.41 -20.19 -13.32
N PRO A 346 15.42 -19.50 -14.48
CA PRO A 346 14.90 -18.13 -14.58
C PRO A 346 13.37 -18.09 -14.65
N ASP A 347 12.70 -19.24 -14.65
CA ASP A 347 11.30 -19.37 -15.06
C ASP A 347 10.30 -19.27 -13.91
N THR A 348 10.32 -18.17 -13.17
CA THR A 348 9.35 -17.92 -12.09
C THR A 348 8.00 -17.41 -12.62
N GLN A 349 7.90 -16.12 -12.93
CA GLN A 349 6.64 -15.49 -13.37
C GLN A 349 6.18 -15.95 -14.76
N TYR A 350 7.13 -16.14 -15.66
CA TYR A 350 6.98 -16.65 -17.02
C TYR A 350 8.33 -17.22 -17.47
N GLN A 351 8.37 -17.92 -18.59
CA GLN A 351 9.62 -18.47 -19.12
C GLN A 351 10.64 -17.35 -19.40
N GLY A 352 11.83 -17.43 -18.77
CA GLY A 352 12.87 -16.42 -18.88
C GLY A 352 12.65 -15.16 -18.02
N ALA A 353 11.82 -15.22 -16.98
CA ALA A 353 11.59 -14.12 -16.02
C ALA A 353 12.79 -13.87 -15.06
N TYR A 354 14.00 -13.76 -15.62
CA TYR A 354 15.28 -13.60 -14.91
C TYR A 354 15.20 -12.54 -13.80
N ASN A 355 14.63 -11.37 -14.09
CA ASN A 355 14.62 -10.25 -13.14
C ASN A 355 13.88 -10.58 -11.83
N VAL A 356 12.76 -11.29 -11.92
CA VAL A 356 11.98 -11.70 -10.73
C VAL A 356 12.76 -12.75 -9.95
N THR A 357 13.30 -13.73 -10.65
CA THR A 357 14.12 -14.80 -10.09
C THR A 357 15.36 -14.27 -9.38
N GLU A 358 16.07 -13.31 -9.97
CA GLU A 358 17.24 -12.68 -9.36
C GLU A 358 16.87 -11.96 -8.07
N ILE A 359 15.81 -11.14 -8.07
CA ILE A 359 15.34 -10.42 -6.87
C ILE A 359 15.01 -11.39 -5.73
N LEU A 360 14.28 -12.48 -6.03
CA LEU A 360 13.96 -13.51 -5.03
C LEU A 360 15.23 -14.20 -4.52
N THR A 361 16.19 -14.48 -5.40
CA THR A 361 17.48 -15.08 -5.04
C THR A 361 18.29 -14.22 -4.09
N LEU A 362 18.40 -12.92 -4.40
CA LEU A 362 19.13 -11.98 -3.55
C LEU A 362 18.52 -11.93 -2.14
N PHE A 363 17.19 -11.98 -2.05
CA PHE A 363 16.48 -11.94 -0.78
C PHE A 363 16.59 -13.25 0.02
N VAL A 364 16.31 -14.39 -0.62
CA VAL A 364 16.27 -15.70 0.05
C VAL A 364 17.65 -16.16 0.49
N LEU A 365 18.67 -15.93 -0.34
CA LEU A 365 20.05 -16.33 -0.03
C LEU A 365 20.82 -15.27 0.78
N ASP A 366 20.15 -14.19 1.21
CA ASP A 366 20.74 -13.07 1.96
C ASP A 366 22.03 -12.56 1.30
N VAL A 367 21.93 -12.24 0.01
CA VAL A 367 23.07 -11.81 -0.80
C VAL A 367 23.42 -10.36 -0.44
N ASP A 368 24.64 -10.16 0.03
CA ASP A 368 25.14 -8.83 0.37
C ASP A 368 25.18 -7.89 -0.84
N ALA A 369 24.79 -6.63 -0.63
CA ALA A 369 24.71 -5.64 -1.71
C ALA A 369 26.09 -5.33 -2.32
N ARG A 370 27.17 -5.33 -1.54
CA ARG A 370 28.53 -5.09 -2.03
C ARG A 370 29.00 -6.26 -2.89
N TYR A 371 28.64 -7.48 -2.51
CA TYR A 371 28.91 -8.67 -3.32
C TYR A 371 28.14 -8.65 -4.65
N TYR A 372 26.85 -8.32 -4.62
CA TYR A 372 26.06 -8.14 -5.85
C TYR A 372 26.63 -7.06 -6.78
N GLN A 373 27.12 -5.95 -6.21
CA GLN A 373 27.74 -4.84 -6.93
C GLN A 373 29.16 -5.14 -7.43
N GLY A 374 29.78 -6.24 -6.99
CA GLY A 374 31.15 -6.60 -7.34
C GLY A 374 32.22 -5.81 -6.58
N GLU A 375 31.89 -5.18 -5.46
CA GLU A 375 32.88 -4.55 -4.56
C GLU A 375 33.67 -5.60 -3.76
N THR A 376 33.13 -6.82 -3.64
CA THR A 376 33.80 -7.98 -3.06
C THR A 376 33.40 -9.25 -3.82
N ASP A 377 34.34 -10.18 -3.98
CA ASP A 377 34.07 -11.52 -4.53
C ASP A 377 33.82 -12.56 -3.43
N ARG A 378 33.81 -12.14 -2.16
CA ARG A 378 33.62 -13.04 -1.03
C ARG A 378 32.14 -13.11 -0.68
N TRP A 379 31.59 -14.31 -0.78
CA TRP A 379 30.26 -14.64 -0.26
C TRP A 379 30.31 -15.98 0.48
N LYS A 380 29.71 -16.07 1.66
CA LYS A 380 29.94 -17.18 2.60
C LYS A 380 31.45 -17.40 2.83
N ASN A 381 31.97 -18.59 2.53
CA ASN A 381 33.37 -18.99 2.71
C ASN A 381 34.13 -19.21 1.37
N LYS A 382 33.62 -18.70 0.24
CA LYS A 382 34.31 -18.77 -1.06
C LYS A 382 34.51 -17.39 -1.65
N GLU A 383 35.59 -17.25 -2.42
CA GLU A 383 36.00 -16.02 -3.11
C GLU A 383 35.80 -16.22 -4.62
N ILE A 384 34.56 -16.04 -5.07
CA ILE A 384 34.11 -16.21 -6.45
C ILE A 384 33.11 -15.09 -6.72
N ALA A 385 33.34 -14.30 -7.77
CA ALA A 385 32.47 -13.18 -8.14
C ALA A 385 30.99 -13.60 -8.30
N TYR A 386 30.06 -12.71 -7.93
CA TYR A 386 28.61 -12.92 -8.03
C TYR A 386 28.18 -13.51 -9.39
N ARG A 387 28.65 -12.89 -10.48
CA ARG A 387 28.30 -13.27 -11.86
C ARG A 387 28.79 -14.66 -12.28
N ASN A 388 29.73 -15.24 -11.55
CA ASN A 388 30.26 -16.58 -11.81
C ASN A 388 29.69 -17.63 -10.84
N ARG A 389 29.03 -17.20 -9.76
CA ARG A 389 28.54 -18.08 -8.70
C ARG A 389 27.03 -18.21 -8.67
N LEU A 390 26.28 -17.17 -9.01
CA LEU A 390 24.82 -17.19 -9.12
C LEU A 390 24.47 -17.01 -10.59
N LEU A 391 24.21 -18.13 -11.26
CA LEU A 391 23.87 -18.18 -12.67
C LEU A 391 22.39 -18.48 -12.83
N TYR A 392 21.79 -17.93 -13.87
CA TYR A 392 20.36 -18.09 -14.12
C TYR A 392 20.15 -18.73 -15.49
N GLY A 393 19.65 -19.95 -15.50
CA GLY A 393 19.47 -20.76 -16.71
C GLY A 393 18.82 -22.10 -16.41
N ASN A 394 18.21 -22.71 -17.43
CA ASN A 394 17.59 -24.02 -17.33
C ASN A 394 18.59 -25.13 -17.73
N PRO A 395 18.67 -26.23 -16.99
CA PRO A 395 19.48 -27.39 -17.37
C PRO A 395 18.76 -28.33 -18.36
N PRO A 396 19.46 -29.16 -19.16
CA PRO A 396 20.83 -29.04 -19.62
C PRO A 396 20.84 -28.48 -21.05
N GLU A 397 20.84 -27.16 -21.20
CA GLU A 397 21.15 -26.54 -22.49
C GLU A 397 22.50 -25.82 -22.37
N GLY A 398 23.59 -26.51 -22.72
CA GLY A 398 24.94 -25.93 -22.81
C GLY A 398 26.01 -26.61 -21.96
N THR A 399 27.14 -25.93 -21.81
CA THR A 399 28.30 -26.37 -21.03
C THR A 399 27.98 -26.25 -19.54
N VAL A 400 28.04 -27.37 -18.81
CA VAL A 400 27.88 -27.39 -17.35
C VAL A 400 29.00 -26.54 -16.74
N PRO A 401 28.71 -25.58 -15.84
CA PRO A 401 29.75 -24.83 -15.14
C PRO A 401 30.70 -25.79 -14.43
N PRO A 402 32.03 -25.56 -14.47
CA PRO A 402 32.98 -26.43 -13.79
C PRO A 402 32.79 -26.36 -12.26
N GLY A 403 33.02 -27.48 -11.58
CA GLY A 403 32.99 -27.57 -10.11
C GLY A 403 31.70 -28.15 -9.54
N ASN A 404 31.52 -27.94 -8.24
CA ASN A 404 30.38 -28.45 -7.48
C ASN A 404 29.16 -27.53 -7.66
N VAL A 405 28.37 -27.79 -8.71
CA VAL A 405 27.18 -26.99 -9.09
C VAL A 405 25.93 -27.49 -8.39
N ILE A 406 25.23 -26.58 -7.71
CA ILE A 406 23.89 -26.82 -7.14
C ILE A 406 22.85 -26.26 -8.10
N TYR A 407 21.78 -27.01 -8.35
CA TYR A 407 20.74 -26.60 -9.28
C TYR A 407 19.45 -26.30 -8.54
N VAL A 408 18.79 -25.22 -8.93
CA VAL A 408 17.38 -24.95 -8.61
C VAL A 408 16.61 -25.05 -9.92
N ILE A 409 15.67 -25.96 -9.99
CA ILE A 409 15.05 -26.42 -11.22
C ILE A 409 13.53 -26.41 -11.12
N LYS A 410 12.86 -26.48 -12.27
CA LYS A 410 11.45 -26.88 -12.28
C LYS A 410 11.33 -28.37 -11.97
N SER A 411 10.27 -28.76 -11.28
CA SER A 411 10.00 -30.18 -10.98
C SER A 411 9.86 -31.02 -12.26
N SER A 412 9.43 -30.42 -13.37
CA SER A 412 9.39 -31.07 -14.69
C SER A 412 10.77 -31.45 -15.23
N ASP A 413 11.84 -30.81 -14.75
CA ASP A 413 13.22 -31.05 -15.18
C ASP A 413 13.94 -32.09 -14.31
N GLN A 414 13.26 -32.71 -13.33
CA GLN A 414 13.89 -33.65 -12.40
C GLN A 414 14.57 -34.84 -13.09
N ASP A 415 14.01 -35.33 -14.21
CA ASP A 415 14.49 -36.52 -14.91
C ASP A 415 15.82 -36.26 -15.65
N LYS A 416 16.23 -34.99 -15.76
CA LYS A 416 17.53 -34.59 -16.31
C LYS A 416 18.68 -34.84 -15.32
N PHE A 417 18.38 -35.18 -14.06
CA PHE A 417 19.37 -35.39 -13.00
C PHE A 417 19.32 -36.84 -12.50
N SER A 418 20.42 -37.57 -12.69
CA SER A 418 20.55 -38.94 -12.18
C SER A 418 20.54 -38.94 -10.65
N ARG A 419 19.70 -39.81 -10.04
CA ARG A 419 19.61 -39.98 -8.58
C ARG A 419 20.87 -40.59 -7.97
N ASP A 420 21.70 -41.23 -8.79
CA ASP A 420 23.00 -41.78 -8.37
C ASP A 420 24.06 -40.70 -8.17
N GLU A 421 23.93 -39.57 -8.87
CA GLU A 421 24.88 -38.45 -8.83
C GLU A 421 24.36 -37.27 -7.99
N PHE A 422 23.04 -37.09 -7.95
CA PHE A 422 22.38 -35.96 -7.31
C PHE A 422 21.34 -36.40 -6.27
N GLN A 423 21.35 -35.73 -5.13
CA GLN A 423 20.21 -35.65 -4.24
C GLN A 423 19.20 -34.65 -4.84
N VAL A 424 18.11 -35.16 -5.39
CA VAL A 424 17.03 -34.33 -5.96
C VAL A 424 15.86 -34.23 -4.97
N SER A 425 15.59 -33.02 -4.47
CA SER A 425 14.50 -32.72 -3.53
C SER A 425 13.46 -31.82 -4.20
N LEU A 426 12.17 -32.16 -4.11
CA LEU A 426 11.07 -31.43 -4.74
C LEU A 426 10.25 -30.62 -3.73
N PHE A 427 9.82 -29.45 -4.16
CA PHE A 427 9.01 -28.46 -3.43
C PHE A 427 7.92 -27.98 -4.39
N GLY A 428 6.86 -28.78 -4.54
CA GLY A 428 5.77 -28.51 -5.49
C GLY A 428 6.25 -28.41 -6.94
N ASN A 429 6.12 -27.22 -7.55
CA ASN A 429 6.48 -26.96 -8.95
C ASN A 429 7.99 -26.78 -9.18
N TYR A 430 8.78 -26.66 -8.12
CA TYR A 430 10.22 -26.48 -8.19
C TYR A 430 10.95 -27.56 -7.40
N GLY A 431 12.25 -27.67 -7.63
CA GLY A 431 13.10 -28.61 -6.93
C GLY A 431 14.54 -28.14 -6.89
N THR A 432 15.35 -28.91 -6.18
CA THR A 432 16.80 -28.75 -6.11
C THR A 432 17.47 -30.03 -6.53
N ALA A 433 18.59 -29.92 -7.23
CA ALA A 433 19.49 -31.05 -7.47
C ALA A 433 20.87 -30.69 -6.93
N VAL A 434 21.27 -31.41 -5.88
CA VAL A 434 22.55 -31.18 -5.17
C VAL A 434 23.45 -32.39 -5.42
N PRO A 435 24.68 -32.23 -5.95
CA PRO A 435 25.61 -33.34 -6.08
C PRO A 435 25.85 -34.03 -4.73
N TRP A 436 25.87 -35.37 -4.72
CA TRP A 436 26.12 -36.14 -3.49
C TRP A 436 27.45 -35.77 -2.82
N ALA A 437 28.45 -35.35 -3.60
CA ALA A 437 29.74 -34.85 -3.09
C ALA A 437 29.61 -33.62 -2.16
N ILE A 438 28.56 -32.81 -2.32
CA ILE A 438 28.26 -31.67 -1.45
C ILE A 438 27.31 -32.12 -0.33
N ALA A 439 26.27 -32.86 -0.68
CA ALA A 439 25.21 -33.25 0.25
C ALA A 439 25.70 -34.15 1.40
N ALA A 440 26.64 -35.05 1.13
CA ALA A 440 27.19 -35.97 2.13
C ALA A 440 28.23 -35.33 3.07
N GLY A 441 28.67 -34.10 2.78
CA GLY A 441 29.72 -33.39 3.53
C GLY A 441 29.19 -32.41 4.59
N GLN A 442 27.87 -32.37 4.83
CA GLN A 442 27.22 -31.54 5.84
C GLN A 442 26.66 -32.36 7.00
#